data_AF-A0A1M6BD63-F1
#
_entry.id   AF-A0A1M6BD63-F1
#
_cell.length_a   1.000
_cell.length_b   1.000
_cell.length_c   1.000
_cell.angle_alpha   90.00
_cell.angle_beta   90.00
_cell.angle_gamma   90.00
#
_symmetry.space_group_name_H-M   'P 1'
#
loop_
_entity.id
_entity.type
_entity.pdbx_description
1 polymer ?
#
loop_
_entity_poly.entity_id
_entity_poly.type
_entity_poly.pdbx_seq_one_letter_code
_entity_poly.pdbx_strand_id
1 'polypeptide(L)'
;MDLVTLFKVLKKYDVKYHSIINGDSTFNLELVQKFLSDLKDAANRLDGFTIKSFLSRRRALVVILQEQYYKLKSYDKEQIVFNDIEDEAKRRFKIKNRDKSKFNTPQETHPKNPFNYYGNDKNSLKEYRETIGLLASMPDFYIVGDEAQDDIIKLYHIIEE
;
A
#
# COMPACT_ATOMS: atom_id res chain seq x y z
N MET A 1 -16.36 9.83 -3.74
CA MET A 1 -15.56 8.78 -4.40
C MET A 1 -14.12 8.97 -3.95
N ASP A 2 -13.49 7.97 -3.33
CA ASP A 2 -12.06 8.06 -2.97
C ASP A 2 -11.17 7.75 -4.17
N LEU A 3 -9.89 8.11 -4.08
CA LEU A 3 -8.91 7.92 -5.14
C LEU A 3 -8.85 6.46 -5.60
N VAL A 4 -8.82 5.50 -4.67
CA VAL A 4 -8.78 4.06 -5.00
C VAL A 4 -10.02 3.64 -5.80
N THR A 5 -11.19 4.14 -5.44
CA THR A 5 -12.45 3.90 -6.15
C THR A 5 -12.41 4.52 -7.54
N LEU A 6 -11.89 5.75 -7.69
CA LEU A 6 -11.66 6.39 -8.98
C LEU A 6 -10.72 5.52 -9.83
N PHE A 7 -9.57 5.10 -9.29
CA PHE A 7 -8.61 4.23 -9.98
C PHE A 7 -9.23 2.91 -10.44
N LYS A 8 -10.02 2.24 -9.59
CA LYS A 8 -10.74 1.01 -9.97
C LYS A 8 -11.74 1.23 -11.10
N VAL A 9 -12.45 2.35 -11.09
CA VAL A 9 -13.38 2.73 -12.16
C VAL A 9 -12.58 2.98 -13.44
N LEU A 10 -11.56 3.85 -13.38
CA LEU A 10 -10.73 4.20 -14.54
C LEU A 10 -10.03 2.98 -15.15
N LYS A 11 -9.49 2.06 -14.34
CA LYS A 11 -8.86 0.81 -14.80
C LYS A 11 -9.80 -0.08 -15.61
N LYS A 12 -11.13 -0.03 -15.39
CA LYS A 12 -12.11 -0.77 -16.20
C LYS A 12 -12.28 -0.18 -17.61
N TYR A 13 -11.98 1.10 -17.78
CA TYR A 13 -12.13 1.82 -19.04
C TYR A 13 -10.78 2.03 -19.74
N ASP A 14 -9.66 1.88 -19.03
CA ASP A 14 -8.27 1.92 -19.55
C ASP A 14 -7.91 0.67 -20.39
N VAL A 15 -8.86 0.19 -21.20
CA VAL A 15 -8.73 -0.97 -22.08
C VAL A 15 -8.97 -0.49 -23.50
N LYS A 16 -7.88 -0.32 -24.27
CA LYS A 16 -7.69 -0.21 -25.75
C LYS A 16 -8.67 0.61 -26.61
N TYR A 17 -9.79 1.07 -26.07
CA TYR A 17 -11.01 1.51 -26.76
C TYR A 17 -11.64 2.75 -26.11
N HIS A 18 -11.17 3.20 -24.95
CA HIS A 18 -11.67 4.41 -24.28
C HIS A 18 -10.50 5.31 -23.87
N SER A 19 -10.70 6.62 -23.99
CA SER A 19 -9.78 7.66 -23.52
C SER A 19 -10.46 8.41 -22.38
N ILE A 20 -9.74 8.65 -21.27
CA ILE A 20 -10.24 9.45 -20.16
C ILE A 20 -9.92 10.90 -20.51
N ILE A 21 -10.88 11.82 -20.44
CA ILE A 21 -10.69 13.23 -20.83
C ILE A 21 -11.03 14.13 -19.65
N ASN A 22 -10.18 15.12 -19.38
CA ASN A 22 -10.49 16.21 -18.45
C ASN A 22 -10.10 17.55 -19.11
N GLY A 23 -11.12 18.33 -19.48
CA GLY A 23 -10.96 19.49 -20.37
C GLY A 23 -10.46 19.06 -21.74
N ASP A 24 -9.41 19.71 -22.24
CA ASP A 24 -8.81 19.44 -23.55
C ASP A 24 -7.70 18.37 -23.51
N SER A 25 -7.47 17.75 -22.35
CA SER A 25 -6.38 16.80 -22.15
C SER A 25 -6.90 15.37 -22.04
N THR A 26 -6.24 14.46 -22.76
CA THR A 26 -6.40 13.02 -22.60
C THR A 26 -5.54 12.54 -21.44
N PHE A 27 -6.16 11.83 -20.51
CA PHE A 27 -5.56 11.21 -19.35
C PHE A 27 -5.53 9.70 -19.51
N ASN A 28 -4.49 9.08 -18.98
CA ASN A 28 -4.45 7.65 -18.70
C ASN A 28 -4.22 7.45 -17.20
N LEU A 29 -4.39 6.21 -16.72
CA LEU A 29 -4.30 5.89 -15.29
C LEU A 29 -2.94 6.28 -14.70
N GLU A 30 -1.88 5.97 -15.45
CA GLU A 30 -0.48 6.20 -15.07
C GLU A 30 -0.19 7.69 -14.85
N LEU A 31 -0.71 8.57 -15.71
CA LEU A 31 -0.57 10.02 -15.56
C LEU A 31 -1.23 10.55 -14.29
N VAL A 32 -2.36 9.98 -13.87
CA VAL A 32 -3.02 10.38 -12.62
C VAL A 32 -2.22 9.89 -11.40
N GLN A 33 -1.64 8.69 -11.45
CA GLN A 33 -0.76 8.19 -10.38
C GLN A 33 0.46 9.08 -10.23
N LYS A 34 1.13 9.35 -11.35
CA LYS A 34 2.29 10.22 -11.41
C LYS A 34 1.98 11.62 -10.88
N PHE A 35 0.88 12.24 -11.32
CA PHE A 35 0.48 13.56 -10.83
C PHE A 35 0.29 13.59 -9.31
N LEU A 36 -0.34 12.57 -8.72
CA LEU A 36 -0.54 12.49 -7.27
C LEU A 36 0.77 12.27 -6.51
N SER A 37 1.67 11.47 -7.08
CA SER A 37 3.02 11.26 -6.56
C SER A 37 3.82 12.57 -6.58
N ASP A 38 3.86 13.25 -7.74
CA ASP A 38 4.53 14.53 -7.94
C ASP A 38 3.98 15.62 -6.99
N LEU A 39 2.65 15.66 -6.79
CA LEU A 39 2.01 16.59 -5.86
C LEU A 39 2.41 16.31 -4.40
N LYS A 40 2.48 15.04 -4.01
CA LYS A 40 2.94 14.63 -2.67
C LYS A 40 4.40 15.01 -2.45
N ASP A 41 5.25 14.76 -3.44
CA ASP A 41 6.66 15.14 -3.40
C ASP A 41 6.86 16.65 -3.35
N ALA A 42 6.11 17.40 -4.16
CA ALA A 42 6.13 18.86 -4.11
C ALA A 42 5.68 19.39 -2.74
N ALA A 43 4.60 18.84 -2.17
CA ALA A 43 4.12 19.22 -0.84
C ALA A 43 5.18 18.95 0.24
N ASN A 44 5.91 17.84 0.17
CA ASN A 44 6.97 17.51 1.13
C ASN A 44 8.21 18.43 1.02
N ARG A 45 8.37 19.16 -0.10
CA ARG A 45 9.45 20.15 -0.29
C ARG A 45 9.06 21.55 0.19
N LEU A 46 7.78 21.79 0.46
CA LEU A 46 7.28 23.08 0.94
C LEU A 46 7.22 23.06 2.47
N ASP A 47 7.82 24.08 3.11
CA ASP A 47 7.84 24.17 4.57
C ASP A 47 6.41 24.32 5.13
N GLY A 48 6.09 23.55 6.16
CA GLY A 48 4.76 23.49 6.77
C GLY A 48 3.69 22.69 6.00
N PHE A 49 4.00 22.12 4.83
CA PHE A 49 3.05 21.30 4.06
C PHE A 49 3.40 19.81 4.09
N THR A 50 2.38 18.95 4.16
CA THR A 50 2.53 17.51 4.03
C THR A 50 1.22 16.89 3.56
N ILE A 51 1.28 16.00 2.57
CA ILE A 51 0.13 15.19 2.16
C ILE A 51 0.27 13.81 2.82
N LYS A 52 -0.68 13.47 3.70
CA LYS A 52 -0.74 12.15 4.35
C LYS A 52 -1.93 11.36 3.85
N SER A 53 -1.66 10.14 3.38
CA SER A 53 -2.70 9.19 3.02
C SER A 53 -3.41 8.66 4.26
N PHE A 54 -4.72 8.48 4.15
CA PHE A 54 -5.51 7.84 5.20
C PHE A 54 -5.47 6.33 5.04
N LEU A 55 -4.90 5.63 6.01
CA LEU A 55 -4.80 4.16 6.01
C LEU A 55 -5.37 3.57 7.30
N SER A 56 -5.73 2.28 7.26
CA SER A 56 -5.90 1.51 8.50
C SER A 56 -4.53 1.31 9.15
N ARG A 57 -4.48 1.02 10.46
CA ARG A 57 -3.21 0.73 11.16
C ARG A 57 -2.45 -0.38 10.44
N ARG A 58 -3.12 -1.49 10.13
CA ARG A 58 -2.53 -2.61 9.39
C ARG A 58 -1.89 -2.18 8.08
N ARG A 59 -2.62 -1.44 7.22
CA ARG A 59 -2.10 -0.97 5.92
C ARG A 59 -0.87 -0.09 6.09
N ALA A 60 -0.90 0.85 7.04
CA ALA A 60 0.23 1.73 7.30
C ALA A 60 1.48 0.94 7.76
N LEU A 61 1.29 -0.05 8.63
CA LEU A 61 2.39 -0.91 9.10
C LEU A 61 2.92 -1.82 7.99
N VAL A 62 2.05 -2.39 7.14
CA VAL A 62 2.46 -3.18 5.98
C VAL A 62 3.38 -2.36 5.06
N VAL A 63 3.08 -1.08 4.82
CA VAL A 63 3.97 -0.22 4.01
C VAL A 63 5.38 -0.17 4.61
N ILE A 64 5.50 0.15 5.91
CA ILE A 64 6.83 0.28 6.53
C ILE A 64 7.58 -1.05 6.54
N LEU A 65 6.89 -2.17 6.83
CA LEU A 65 7.47 -3.50 6.79
C LEU A 65 7.90 -3.90 5.38
N GLN A 66 7.11 -3.54 4.37
CA GLN A 66 7.40 -3.83 2.97
C GLN A 66 8.68 -3.13 2.54
N GLU A 67 8.80 -1.84 2.81
CA GLU A 67 9.98 -1.05 2.42
C GLU A 67 11.26 -1.55 3.09
N GLN A 68 11.20 -1.82 4.39
CA GLN A 68 12.40 -2.17 5.17
C GLN A 68 12.81 -3.63 5.01
N TYR A 69 11.84 -4.53 4.79
CA TYR A 69 12.08 -5.97 4.96
C TYR A 69 11.58 -6.85 3.82
N TYR A 70 11.16 -6.34 2.65
CA TYR A 70 10.67 -7.20 1.55
C TYR A 70 11.62 -8.35 1.20
N LYS A 71 12.95 -8.11 1.20
CA LYS A 71 13.98 -9.13 0.91
C LYS A 71 14.02 -10.30 1.90
N LEU A 72 13.48 -10.13 3.11
CA LEU A 72 13.48 -11.18 4.12
C LEU A 72 12.50 -12.30 3.77
N LYS A 73 12.96 -13.54 3.86
CA LYS A 73 12.11 -14.75 3.75
C LYS A 73 11.35 -15.08 5.04
N SER A 74 11.87 -14.65 6.18
CA SER A 74 11.23 -14.69 7.50
C SER A 74 11.73 -13.51 8.33
N TYR A 75 10.91 -13.04 9.26
CA TYR A 75 11.29 -11.98 10.21
C TYR A 75 12.18 -12.49 11.36
N ASP A 76 12.30 -13.80 11.58
CA ASP A 76 13.03 -14.37 12.73
C ASP A 76 14.54 -14.06 12.74
N LYS A 77 15.07 -13.64 11.59
CA LYS A 77 16.50 -13.35 11.41
C LYS A 77 16.90 -11.94 11.78
N GLU A 78 15.93 -11.05 11.99
CA GLU A 78 16.17 -9.64 12.28
C GLU A 78 15.48 -9.24 13.58
N GLN A 79 16.18 -8.42 14.39
CA GLN A 79 15.57 -7.84 15.59
C GLN A 79 14.70 -6.65 15.20
N ILE A 80 13.44 -6.91 14.86
CA ILE A 80 12.49 -5.87 14.46
C ILE A 80 11.81 -5.28 15.70
N VAL A 81 12.14 -4.04 16.04
CA VAL A 81 11.47 -3.28 17.09
C VAL A 81 10.15 -2.75 16.54
N PHE A 82 9.04 -3.44 16.82
CA PHE A 82 7.75 -3.13 16.20
C PHE A 82 7.18 -1.74 16.56
N ASN A 83 7.59 -1.17 17.70
CA ASN A 83 7.24 0.21 18.06
C ASN A 83 7.82 1.23 17.08
N ASP A 84 9.03 1.01 16.58
CA ASP A 84 9.67 1.91 15.61
C ASP A 84 8.89 1.90 14.28
N ILE A 85 8.39 0.73 13.89
CA ILE A 85 7.50 0.56 12.73
C ILE A 85 6.19 1.32 12.93
N GLU A 86 5.60 1.26 14.13
CA GLU A 86 4.39 2.03 14.42
C GLU A 86 4.61 3.53 14.37
N ASP A 87 5.71 4.02 14.94
CA ASP A 87 5.97 5.44 15.05
C ASP A 87 6.29 6.04 13.69
N GLU A 88 7.03 5.30 12.86
CA GLU A 88 7.24 5.67 11.45
C GLU A 88 5.92 5.66 10.65
N ALA A 89 5.06 4.66 10.86
CA ALA A 89 3.74 4.60 10.22
C ALA A 89 2.85 5.80 10.63
N LYS A 90 2.86 6.21 11.91
CA LYS A 90 2.13 7.40 12.41
C LYS A 90 2.72 8.70 11.85
N ARG A 91 4.04 8.75 11.68
CA ARG A 91 4.72 9.91 11.09
C ARG A 91 4.29 10.11 9.65
N ARG A 92 4.18 9.05 8.85
CA ARG A 92 3.87 9.13 7.42
C ARG A 92 2.39 9.15 7.07
N PHE A 93 1.54 8.48 7.83
CA PHE A 93 0.14 8.27 7.47
C PHE A 93 -0.84 8.81 8.50
N LYS A 94 -2.04 9.17 8.05
CA LYS A 94 -3.16 9.48 8.94
C LYS A 94 -3.95 8.20 9.22
N ILE A 95 -3.65 7.56 10.35
CA ILE A 95 -4.25 6.27 10.71
C ILE A 95 -5.69 6.47 11.21
N LYS A 96 -6.68 5.90 10.49
CA LYS A 96 -8.12 6.02 10.81
C LYS A 96 -8.61 5.08 11.91
N ASN A 97 -8.07 3.86 11.99
CA ASN A 97 -8.41 2.86 13.01
C ASN A 97 -7.17 2.60 13.87
N ARG A 98 -7.24 2.98 15.16
CA ARG A 98 -6.14 2.84 16.14
C ARG A 98 -6.27 1.60 17.02
N ASP A 99 -7.19 0.69 16.72
CA ASP A 99 -7.30 -0.55 17.48
C ASP A 99 -5.97 -1.32 17.44
N LYS A 100 -5.48 -1.63 18.65
CA LYS A 100 -4.24 -2.36 18.91
C LYS A 100 -4.50 -3.79 19.40
N SER A 101 -5.73 -4.26 19.36
CA SER A 101 -6.08 -5.65 19.73
C SER A 101 -5.43 -6.69 18.80
N LYS A 102 -5.07 -6.31 17.56
CA LYS A 102 -4.49 -7.17 16.52
C LYS A 102 -3.33 -6.49 15.79
N PHE A 103 -2.55 -7.30 15.07
CA PHE A 103 -1.43 -6.85 14.23
C PHE A 103 -0.32 -6.21 15.10
N ASN A 104 0.19 -6.98 16.06
CA ASN A 104 1.17 -6.51 17.05
C ASN A 104 2.57 -7.06 16.81
N THR A 105 2.74 -7.89 15.78
CA THR A 105 4.04 -8.38 15.32
C THR A 105 4.18 -8.19 13.80
N PRO A 106 5.43 -8.18 13.28
CA PRO A 106 5.67 -8.15 11.84
C PRO A 106 4.95 -9.30 11.11
N GLN A 107 5.02 -10.52 11.67
CA GLN A 107 4.43 -11.71 11.06
C GLN A 107 2.91 -11.67 11.03
N GLU A 108 2.24 -11.16 12.06
CA GLU A 108 0.77 -10.98 12.05
C GLU A 108 0.32 -9.91 11.06
N THR A 109 1.12 -8.86 10.94
CA THR A 109 0.78 -7.67 10.16
C THR A 109 0.94 -7.93 8.67
N HIS A 110 2.11 -8.45 8.29
CA HIS A 110 2.57 -8.66 6.91
C HIS A 110 3.29 -10.01 6.79
N PRO A 111 2.57 -11.15 6.80
CA PRO A 111 3.19 -12.47 6.79
C PRO A 111 4.03 -12.69 5.51
N LYS A 112 5.25 -13.21 5.66
CA LYS A 112 6.11 -13.56 4.51
C LYS A 112 5.60 -14.74 3.68
N ASN A 113 4.79 -15.61 4.29
CA ASN A 113 4.05 -16.65 3.61
C ASN A 113 2.57 -16.59 4.04
N PRO A 114 1.73 -15.81 3.34
CA PRO A 114 0.33 -15.61 3.71
C PRO A 114 -0.49 -16.89 3.72
N PHE A 115 -0.31 -17.77 2.72
CA PHE A 115 -1.03 -19.03 2.63
C PHE A 115 -0.74 -19.93 3.83
N ASN A 116 0.53 -20.05 4.22
CA ASN A 116 0.90 -20.83 5.39
C ASN A 116 0.43 -20.18 6.70
N TYR A 117 0.50 -18.85 6.80
CA TYR A 117 0.10 -18.12 8.00
C TYR A 117 -1.41 -18.20 8.27
N TYR A 118 -2.23 -18.00 7.23
CA TYR A 118 -3.69 -18.05 7.36
C TYR A 118 -4.23 -19.47 7.31
N GLY A 119 -3.54 -20.40 6.63
CA GLY A 119 -3.98 -21.78 6.48
C GLY A 119 -5.41 -21.87 5.95
N ASN A 120 -6.32 -22.35 6.78
CA ASN A 120 -7.74 -22.51 6.45
C ASN A 120 -8.61 -21.27 6.72
N ASP A 121 -8.07 -20.21 7.33
CA ASP A 121 -8.80 -18.97 7.58
C ASP A 121 -8.92 -18.11 6.31
N LYS A 122 -9.88 -18.51 5.46
CA LYS A 122 -10.18 -17.83 4.19
C LYS A 122 -10.62 -16.37 4.38
N ASN A 123 -11.25 -16.04 5.51
CA ASN A 123 -11.74 -14.69 5.75
C ASN A 123 -10.58 -13.75 6.05
N SER A 124 -9.69 -14.12 6.98
CA SER A 124 -8.50 -13.31 7.28
C SER A 124 -7.56 -13.20 6.08
N LEU A 125 -7.42 -14.27 5.28
CA LEU A 125 -6.67 -14.23 4.02
C LEU A 125 -7.31 -13.25 3.02
N LYS A 126 -8.64 -13.24 2.89
CA LYS A 126 -9.35 -12.29 2.02
C LYS A 126 -9.13 -10.84 2.48
N GLU A 127 -9.26 -10.54 3.77
CA GLU A 127 -8.99 -9.20 4.33
C GLU A 127 -7.53 -8.76 4.09
N TYR A 128 -6.59 -9.71 4.17
CA TYR A 128 -5.21 -9.46 3.83
C TYR A 128 -5.02 -9.19 2.34
N ARG A 129 -5.66 -9.97 1.46
CA ARG A 129 -5.66 -9.72 0.00
C ARG A 129 -6.20 -8.34 -0.33
N GLU A 130 -7.28 -7.90 0.31
CA GLU A 130 -7.82 -6.53 0.16
C GLU A 130 -6.86 -5.45 0.67
N THR A 131 -6.06 -5.76 1.69
CA THR A 131 -5.00 -4.88 2.20
C THR A 131 -3.88 -4.72 1.18
N ILE A 132 -3.35 -5.83 0.66
CA ILE A 132 -2.27 -5.85 -0.32
C ILE A 132 -2.73 -5.26 -1.65
N GLY A 133 -3.94 -5.61 -2.13
CA GLY A 133 -4.48 -5.11 -3.38
C GLY A 133 -4.69 -3.60 -3.42
N LEU A 134 -5.01 -2.97 -2.28
CA LEU A 134 -5.04 -1.50 -2.21
C LEU A 134 -3.64 -0.91 -2.39
N LEU A 135 -2.63 -1.45 -1.70
CA LEU A 135 -1.26 -0.95 -1.76
C LEU A 135 -0.64 -1.18 -3.14
N ALA A 136 -0.85 -2.36 -3.72
CA ALA A 136 -0.38 -2.72 -5.07
C ALA A 136 -1.10 -1.95 -6.20
N SER A 137 -2.26 -1.33 -5.93
CA SER A 137 -2.97 -0.53 -6.94
C SER A 137 -2.33 0.84 -7.22
N MET A 138 -1.58 1.39 -6.25
CA MET A 138 -0.85 2.66 -6.35
C MET A 138 0.43 2.57 -5.52
N PRO A 139 1.36 1.66 -5.88
CA PRO A 139 2.49 1.33 -5.04
C PRO A 139 3.44 2.53 -4.88
N ASP A 140 3.65 3.30 -5.95
CA ASP A 140 4.40 4.56 -5.98
C ASP A 140 3.88 5.61 -4.98
N PHE A 141 2.56 5.68 -4.81
CA PHE A 141 1.95 6.64 -3.91
C PHE A 141 2.11 6.27 -2.43
N TYR A 142 2.20 4.97 -2.11
CA TYR A 142 2.25 4.49 -0.73
C TYR A 142 3.66 4.11 -0.26
N ILE A 143 4.43 3.41 -1.11
CA ILE A 143 5.67 2.70 -0.80
C ILE A 143 6.85 3.43 -1.43
N VAL A 144 7.90 3.64 -0.66
CA VAL A 144 9.16 4.20 -1.13
C VAL A 144 10.11 3.07 -1.54
N GLY A 145 10.65 3.16 -2.77
CA GLY A 145 11.64 2.23 -3.30
C GLY A 145 11.06 1.23 -4.31
N ASP A 146 11.58 1.28 -5.53
CA ASP A 146 11.05 0.54 -6.69
C ASP A 146 11.02 -0.98 -6.46
N GLU A 147 12.08 -1.56 -5.87
CA GLU A 147 12.13 -2.99 -5.59
C GLU A 147 11.03 -3.44 -4.59
N ALA A 148 10.70 -2.60 -3.60
CA ALA A 148 9.64 -2.88 -2.63
C ALA A 148 8.24 -2.72 -3.24
N GLN A 149 8.08 -1.78 -4.16
CA GLN A 149 6.88 -1.58 -4.97
C GLN A 149 6.62 -2.79 -5.88
N ASP A 150 7.64 -3.24 -6.60
CA ASP A 150 7.55 -4.43 -7.46
C ASP A 150 7.21 -5.69 -6.65
N ASP A 151 7.81 -5.84 -5.46
CA ASP A 151 7.56 -6.98 -4.60
C ASP A 151 6.10 -7.02 -4.08
N ILE A 152 5.52 -5.87 -3.70
CA ILE A 152 4.12 -5.85 -3.23
C ILE A 152 3.13 -6.19 -4.37
N ILE A 153 3.46 -5.78 -5.61
CA ILE A 153 2.66 -6.12 -6.80
C ILE A 153 2.75 -7.62 -7.09
N LYS A 154 3.95 -8.20 -7.07
CA LYS A 154 4.15 -9.64 -7.23
C LYS A 154 3.42 -10.42 -6.16
N LEU A 155 3.51 -9.99 -4.90
CA LEU A 155 2.79 -10.61 -3.80
C LEU A 155 1.27 -10.58 -4.05
N TYR A 156 0.73 -9.45 -4.50
CA TYR A 156 -0.69 -9.34 -4.82
C TYR A 156 -1.13 -10.36 -5.86
N HIS A 157 -0.35 -10.52 -6.95
CA HIS A 157 -0.65 -11.52 -7.99
C HIS A 157 -0.61 -12.95 -7.43
N ILE A 158 0.42 -13.29 -6.66
CA ILE A 158 0.57 -14.61 -6.04
C ILE A 158 -0.62 -14.94 -5.13
N ILE A 159 -1.12 -13.97 -4.37
CA ILE A 159 -2.22 -14.22 -3.42
C ILE A 159 -3.60 -14.04 -4.05
N GLU A 160 -3.73 -13.54 -5.28
CA GLU A 160 -5.01 -13.50 -6.01
C GLU A 160 -5.35 -14.84 -6.66
N GLU A 161 -4.35 -15.58 -7.14
CA GLU A 161 -4.44 -16.96 -7.65
C GLU A 161 -5.00 -17.93 -6.59
#